data_AF-A0A7H0MDJ6-F1
#
_entry.id   AF-A0A7H0MDJ6-F1
#
_cell.length_a   1.000
_cell.length_b   1.000
_cell.length_c   1.000
_cell.angle_alpha   90.00
_cell.angle_beta   90.00
_cell.angle_gamma   90.00
#
_symmetry.space_group_name_H-M   'P 1'
#
loop_
_entity.id
_entity.type
_entity.pdbx_description
1 polymer ?
#
loop_
_entity_poly.entity_id
_entity_poly.type
_entity_poly.pdbx_seq_one_letter_code
_entity_poly.pdbx_strand_id
1 'polypeptide(L)'
;MVKKMAAPLLLIGVVWLAWLFLRTPQAIRADERALYVKNLPLSDRGKVNWWRENRAALQKQFPLLVRSGNTVVMIMNFDRYDRLPTGTRDGSIEDYNCFSDISAPEKCIYKEMVMLIFIYPGKKTVYSFGETSYEERPDGTLTRLHETFSVR
;
A
#
# COMPACT_ATOMS: atom_id res chain seq x y z
N MET A 1 20.84 -38.84 -7.21
CA MET A 1 20.65 -38.22 -5.88
C MET A 1 19.83 -36.92 -5.92
N VAL A 2 19.90 -36.13 -7.00
CA VAL A 2 19.19 -34.83 -7.18
C VAL A 2 17.64 -34.92 -7.16
N LYS A 3 17.04 -35.96 -7.76
CA LYS A 3 15.56 -36.09 -7.83
C LYS A 3 14.85 -36.22 -6.47
N LYS A 4 15.50 -36.79 -5.45
CA LYS A 4 14.90 -36.98 -4.12
C LYS A 4 14.87 -35.69 -3.28
N MET A 5 15.75 -34.73 -3.58
CA MET A 5 15.80 -33.43 -2.91
C MET A 5 14.96 -32.36 -3.62
N ALA A 6 14.70 -32.51 -4.92
CA ALA A 6 13.90 -31.55 -5.68
C ALA A 6 12.45 -31.44 -5.18
N ALA A 7 11.81 -32.57 -4.84
CA ALA A 7 10.41 -32.60 -4.38
C ALA A 7 10.16 -31.82 -3.06
N PRO A 8 10.93 -32.01 -1.96
CA PRO A 8 10.73 -31.23 -0.74
C PRO A 8 11.04 -29.75 -0.93
N LEU A 9 12.05 -29.38 -1.73
CA LEU A 9 12.33 -27.98 -2.08
C LEU A 9 11.17 -27.33 -2.83
N LEU A 10 10.55 -28.05 -3.76
CA LEU A 10 9.37 -27.58 -4.50
C LEU A 10 8.17 -27.39 -3.57
N LEU A 11 7.96 -28.33 -2.64
CA LEU A 11 6.89 -28.25 -1.65
C LEU A 11 7.07 -27.06 -0.69
N ILE A 12 8.29 -26.83 -0.21
CA ILE A 12 8.64 -25.66 0.61
C ILE A 12 8.35 -24.37 -0.18
N GLY A 13 8.73 -24.32 -1.45
CA GLY A 13 8.44 -23.18 -2.32
C GLY A 13 6.93 -22.91 -2.48
N VAL A 14 6.13 -23.95 -2.69
CA VAL A 14 4.67 -23.83 -2.79
C VAL A 14 4.04 -23.37 -1.47
N VAL A 15 4.47 -23.92 -0.33
CA VAL A 15 3.99 -23.49 0.99
C VAL A 15 4.36 -22.04 1.26
N TRP A 16 5.58 -21.62 0.91
CA TRP A 16 6.04 -20.25 1.09
C TRP A 16 5.26 -19.26 0.20
N LEU A 17 5.02 -19.61 -1.07
CA LEU A 17 4.20 -18.82 -1.98
C LEU A 17 2.74 -18.76 -1.50
N ALA A 18 2.16 -19.89 -1.10
CA ALA A 18 0.80 -19.94 -0.56
C ALA A 18 0.67 -19.05 0.68
N TRP A 19 1.65 -19.11 1.59
CA TRP A 19 1.68 -18.25 2.76
C TRP A 19 1.70 -16.76 2.39
N LEU A 20 2.46 -16.35 1.37
CA LEU A 20 2.48 -14.96 0.89
C LEU A 20 1.11 -14.49 0.36
N PHE A 21 0.39 -15.32 -0.39
CA PHE A 21 -0.93 -14.97 -0.91
C PHE A 21 -2.05 -15.05 0.13
N LEU A 22 -1.88 -15.85 1.18
CA LEU A 22 -2.86 -16.01 2.26
C LEU A 22 -2.73 -14.97 3.38
N ARG A 23 -1.66 -14.16 3.40
CA ARG A 23 -1.54 -13.12 4.44
C ARG A 23 -2.64 -12.08 4.25
N THR A 24 -3.33 -11.77 5.33
CA THR A 24 -4.35 -10.73 5.33
C THR A 24 -3.70 -9.36 5.46
N PRO A 25 -4.06 -8.39 4.59
CA PRO A 25 -3.58 -7.03 4.75
C PRO A 25 -4.17 -6.40 6.01
N GLN A 26 -3.36 -5.64 6.75
CA GLN A 26 -3.74 -5.04 8.03
C GLN A 26 -3.41 -3.56 8.04
N ALA A 27 -4.42 -2.71 8.23
CA ALA A 27 -4.22 -1.29 8.45
C ALA A 27 -3.68 -1.06 9.87
N ILE A 28 -2.42 -0.64 9.96
CA ILE A 28 -1.72 -0.46 11.24
C ILE A 28 -2.02 0.92 11.81
N ARG A 29 -1.99 1.94 10.95
CA ARG A 29 -2.14 3.34 11.34
C ARG A 29 -2.55 4.20 10.14
N ALA A 30 -3.22 5.32 10.41
CA ALA A 30 -3.39 6.39 9.45
C ALA A 30 -2.91 7.73 10.03
N ASP A 31 -2.51 8.63 9.14
CA ASP A 31 -2.47 10.07 9.38
C ASP A 31 -3.48 10.78 8.48
N GLU A 32 -3.42 12.10 8.37
CA GLU A 32 -4.39 12.88 7.59
C GLU A 32 -4.43 12.53 6.10
N ARG A 33 -3.36 11.97 5.54
CA ARG A 33 -3.24 11.72 4.08
C ARG A 33 -2.68 10.34 3.74
N ALA A 34 -2.07 9.64 4.69
CA ALA A 34 -1.47 8.33 4.50
C ALA A 34 -2.12 7.24 5.37
N LEU A 35 -2.29 6.06 4.78
CA LEU A 35 -2.64 4.82 5.47
C LEU A 35 -1.45 3.85 5.39
N TYR A 36 -0.98 3.39 6.53
CA TYR A 36 0.13 2.43 6.64
C TYR A 36 -0.44 1.02 6.78
N VAL A 37 -0.16 0.16 5.81
CA VAL A 37 -0.78 -1.16 5.70
C VAL A 37 0.30 -2.23 5.61
N LYS A 38 0.20 -3.24 6.47
CA LYS A 38 1.08 -4.41 6.46
C LYS A 38 0.48 -5.51 5.58
N ASN A 39 1.34 -6.29 4.93
CA ASN A 39 0.97 -7.44 4.09
C ASN A 39 -0.02 -7.09 2.96
N LEU A 40 0.18 -5.97 2.27
CA LEU A 40 -0.62 -5.64 1.09
C LEU A 40 -0.48 -6.70 -0.01
N PRO A 41 -1.52 -6.90 -0.84
CA PRO A 41 -1.42 -7.78 -1.99
C PRO A 41 -0.28 -7.35 -2.92
N LEU A 42 0.44 -8.33 -3.47
CA LEU A 42 1.62 -8.07 -4.29
C LEU A 42 1.27 -7.38 -5.62
N SER A 43 0.16 -7.76 -6.26
CA SER A 43 -0.25 -7.20 -7.55
C SER A 43 -1.05 -5.91 -7.40
N ASP A 44 -0.92 -4.99 -8.34
CA ASP A 44 -1.67 -3.71 -8.34
C ASP A 44 -3.18 -3.93 -8.31
N ARG A 45 -3.67 -4.86 -9.14
CA ARG A 45 -5.09 -5.25 -9.12
C ARG A 45 -5.51 -5.82 -7.77
N GLY A 46 -4.63 -6.58 -7.10
CA GLY A 46 -4.87 -7.06 -5.74
C GLY A 46 -5.01 -5.90 -4.75
N LYS A 47 -4.12 -4.90 -4.81
CA LYS A 47 -4.18 -3.69 -3.96
C LYS A 47 -5.47 -2.89 -4.21
N VAL A 48 -5.88 -2.74 -5.47
CA VAL A 48 -7.16 -2.11 -5.84
C VAL A 48 -8.35 -2.86 -5.23
N ASN A 49 -8.41 -4.18 -5.41
CA ASN A 49 -9.51 -4.99 -4.87
C ASN A 49 -9.57 -4.93 -3.34
N TRP A 50 -8.42 -5.05 -2.67
CA TRP A 50 -8.33 -4.89 -1.22
C TRP A 50 -8.91 -3.55 -0.77
N TRP A 51 -8.52 -2.45 -1.42
CA TRP A 51 -9.07 -1.13 -1.08
C TRP A 51 -10.59 -1.10 -1.26
N ARG A 52 -11.11 -1.58 -2.40
CA ARG A 52 -12.56 -1.59 -2.69
C ARG A 52 -13.36 -2.34 -1.62
N GLU A 53 -12.86 -3.49 -1.19
CA GLU A 53 -13.49 -4.33 -0.18
C GLU A 53 -13.43 -3.73 1.24
N ASN A 54 -12.37 -2.98 1.55
CA ASN A 54 -12.10 -2.51 2.92
C ASN A 54 -12.39 -1.03 3.13
N ARG A 55 -12.61 -0.23 2.07
CA ARG A 55 -12.75 1.23 2.14
C ARG A 55 -13.80 1.69 3.16
N ALA A 56 -14.96 1.03 3.21
CA ALA A 56 -16.02 1.41 4.15
C ALA A 56 -15.59 1.21 5.62
N ALA A 57 -14.93 0.10 5.93
CA ALA A 57 -14.41 -0.17 7.27
C ALA A 57 -13.26 0.78 7.62
N LEU A 58 -12.34 1.03 6.68
CA LEU A 58 -11.23 1.97 6.84
C LEU A 58 -11.73 3.39 7.10
N GLN A 59 -12.76 3.84 6.39
CA GLN A 59 -13.34 5.17 6.60
C GLN A 59 -13.98 5.29 8.00
N LYS A 60 -14.57 4.22 8.52
CA LYS A 60 -15.11 4.21 9.89
C LYS A 60 -14.01 4.27 10.94
N GLN A 61 -12.90 3.56 10.72
CA GLN A 61 -11.76 3.51 11.64
C GLN A 61 -10.90 4.79 11.58
N PHE A 62 -10.75 5.36 10.39
CA PHE A 62 -9.90 6.51 10.09
C PHE A 62 -10.70 7.58 9.32
N PRO A 63 -11.59 8.32 9.99
CA PRO A 63 -12.54 9.23 9.32
C PRO A 63 -11.88 10.39 8.57
N LEU A 64 -10.64 10.73 8.92
CA LEU A 64 -9.88 11.79 8.25
C LEU A 64 -9.23 11.35 6.93
N LEU A 65 -9.24 10.04 6.63
CA LEU A 65 -8.57 9.45 5.48
C LEU A 65 -9.26 9.83 4.16
N VAL A 66 -10.60 9.76 4.10
CA VAL A 66 -11.39 10.25 2.97
C VAL A 66 -12.23 11.43 3.42
N ARG A 67 -11.95 12.62 2.86
CA ARG A 67 -12.68 13.85 3.17
C ARG A 67 -13.82 14.07 2.17
N SER A 68 -14.71 15.00 2.48
CA SER A 68 -15.72 15.46 1.52
C SER A 68 -15.05 16.15 0.33
N GLY A 69 -15.48 15.81 -0.88
CA GLY A 69 -14.92 16.37 -2.11
C GLY A 69 -13.72 15.58 -2.65
N ASN A 70 -12.98 16.19 -3.57
CA ASN A 70 -11.82 15.55 -4.19
C ASN A 70 -10.76 15.27 -3.13
N THR A 71 -10.39 14.00 -2.96
CA THR A 71 -9.42 13.57 -1.95
C THR A 71 -8.33 12.72 -2.57
N VAL A 72 -7.11 12.85 -2.04
CA VAL A 72 -5.99 11.97 -2.37
C VAL A 72 -5.65 11.16 -1.12
N VAL A 73 -5.66 9.84 -1.25
CA VAL A 73 -5.23 8.91 -0.20
C VAL A 73 -3.91 8.28 -0.63
N MET A 74 -2.90 8.37 0.21
CA MET A 74 -1.63 7.67 0.03
C MET A 74 -1.67 6.36 0.80
N ILE A 75 -1.43 5.24 0.13
CA ILE A 75 -1.23 3.96 0.80
C ILE A 75 0.28 3.71 0.87
N MET A 76 0.76 3.55 2.09
CA MET A 76 2.15 3.24 2.42
C MET A 76 2.26 1.79 2.87
N ASN A 77 3.32 1.11 2.47
CA ASN A 77 3.67 -0.18 3.05
C ASN A 77 4.10 0.02 4.51
N PHE A 78 3.64 -0.85 5.40
CA PHE A 78 4.12 -0.93 6.77
C PHE A 78 4.99 -2.18 6.93
N ASP A 79 6.28 -1.98 7.15
CA ASP A 79 7.17 -3.05 7.60
C ASP A 79 7.25 -3.08 9.14
N ARG A 80 7.85 -2.03 9.71
CA ARG A 80 8.11 -1.85 11.14
C ARG A 80 8.25 -0.37 11.52
N TYR A 81 8.32 -0.12 12.82
CA TYR A 81 8.81 1.14 13.35
C TYR A 81 10.34 1.11 13.46
N ASP A 82 10.98 2.18 13.03
CA ASP A 82 12.42 2.40 13.06
C ASP A 82 12.76 3.67 13.86
N ARG A 83 14.02 3.76 14.30
CA ARG A 83 14.59 5.00 14.82
C ARG A 83 14.91 5.91 13.63
N LEU A 84 14.65 7.22 13.77
CA LEU A 84 15.04 8.20 12.76
C LEU A 84 16.57 8.18 12.58
N PRO A 85 17.09 8.06 11.34
CA PRO A 85 18.52 8.15 11.09
C PRO A 85 19.07 9.51 11.53
N THR A 86 20.32 9.52 11.95
CA THR A 86 21.00 10.75 12.45
C THR A 86 21.69 11.53 11.34
N GLY A 87 21.66 11.02 10.11
CA GLY A 87 22.16 11.73 8.94
C GLY A 87 23.68 11.67 8.87
N THR A 88 24.21 10.46 8.72
CA THR A 88 25.47 10.16 8.01
C THR A 88 25.65 8.64 7.98
N ARG A 89 25.73 8.06 6.78
CA ARG A 89 25.85 6.61 6.53
C ARG A 89 24.62 5.74 6.82
N ASP A 90 23.52 6.30 7.32
CA ASP A 90 22.32 5.57 7.78
C ASP A 90 21.01 5.93 7.03
N GLY A 91 21.06 6.75 5.97
CA GLY A 91 19.92 7.13 5.12
C GLY A 91 19.50 8.59 5.26
N SER A 92 18.52 9.03 4.45
CA SER A 92 17.95 10.38 4.55
C SER A 92 16.85 10.42 5.60
N ILE A 93 16.85 11.46 6.44
CA ILE A 93 15.77 11.73 7.40
C ILE A 93 14.43 11.95 6.67
N GLU A 94 14.48 12.49 5.46
CA GLU A 94 13.30 12.81 4.65
C GLU A 94 12.54 11.56 4.19
N ASP A 95 13.20 10.40 4.17
CA ASP A 95 12.60 9.12 3.77
C ASP A 95 11.70 8.52 4.85
N TYR A 96 11.61 9.14 6.03
CA TYR A 96 10.85 8.63 7.17
C TYR A 96 9.70 9.56 7.54
N ASN A 97 8.60 8.96 8.01
CA ASN A 97 7.54 9.68 8.69
C ASN A 97 7.54 9.31 10.18
N CYS A 98 7.71 10.30 11.06
CA CYS A 98 7.82 10.09 12.50
C CYS A 98 6.59 10.60 13.24
N PHE A 99 6.14 9.83 14.22
CA PHE A 99 4.88 10.09 14.93
C PHE A 99 5.19 10.65 16.33
N SER A 100 4.65 11.82 16.64
CA SER A 100 4.91 12.53 17.89
C SER A 100 4.20 11.91 19.11
N ASP A 101 3.15 11.12 18.89
CA ASP A 101 2.41 10.40 19.91
C ASP A 101 3.11 9.11 20.40
N ILE A 102 4.20 8.69 19.74
CA ILE A 102 5.03 7.56 20.17
C ILE A 102 6.23 8.10 20.93
N SER A 103 6.34 7.74 22.22
CA SER A 103 7.45 8.18 23.10
C SER A 103 8.75 7.41 22.88
N ALA A 104 8.69 6.19 22.33
CA ALA A 104 9.85 5.35 22.07
C ALA A 104 10.78 5.98 21.00
N PRO A 105 12.09 5.66 21.01
CA PRO A 105 12.99 6.09 19.94
C PRO A 105 12.59 5.56 18.55
N GLU A 106 12.02 4.35 18.49
CA GLU A 106 11.49 3.70 17.30
C GLU A 106 10.07 4.22 16.99
N LYS A 107 9.99 5.45 16.53
CA LYS A 107 8.72 6.15 16.27
C LYS A 107 8.51 6.54 14.81
N CYS A 108 9.32 6.03 13.91
CA CYS A 108 9.32 6.41 12.50
C CYS A 108 9.00 5.23 11.60
N ILE A 109 8.38 5.47 10.46
CA ILE A 109 8.12 4.47 9.43
C ILE A 109 8.76 4.95 8.13
N TYR A 110 9.48 4.08 7.44
CA TYR A 110 10.02 4.37 6.11
C TYR A 110 8.89 4.63 5.10
N LYS A 111 9.03 5.68 4.30
CA LYS A 111 8.04 6.11 3.30
C LYS A 111 8.15 5.24 2.05
N GLU A 112 7.50 4.08 2.09
CA GLU A 112 7.33 3.23 0.91
C GLU A 112 5.91 3.40 0.36
N MET A 113 5.74 4.33 -0.58
CA MET A 113 4.44 4.56 -1.24
C MET A 113 4.16 3.45 -2.25
N VAL A 114 3.02 2.78 -2.08
CA VAL A 114 2.65 1.61 -2.90
C VAL A 114 1.39 1.80 -3.72
N MET A 115 0.58 2.81 -3.41
CA MET A 115 -0.63 3.16 -4.19
C MET A 115 -1.08 4.58 -3.85
N LEU A 116 -1.36 5.39 -4.87
CA LEU A 116 -2.09 6.65 -4.75
C LEU A 116 -3.53 6.47 -5.20
N ILE A 117 -4.47 6.99 -4.42
CA ILE A 117 -5.91 6.91 -4.73
C ILE A 117 -6.48 8.31 -4.84
N PHE A 118 -6.85 8.69 -6.06
CA PHE A 118 -7.53 9.94 -6.35
C PHE A 118 -9.03 9.68 -6.39
N ILE A 119 -9.76 10.23 -5.43
CA ILE A 119 -11.20 10.04 -5.29
C ILE A 119 -11.89 11.31 -5.78
N TYR A 120 -12.68 11.20 -6.83
CA TYR A 120 -13.56 12.25 -7.35
C TYR A 120 -15.02 11.84 -7.10
N PRO A 121 -15.65 12.31 -6.00
CA PRO A 121 -16.99 11.85 -5.61
C PRO A 121 -18.01 11.96 -6.74
N GLY A 122 -18.77 10.89 -6.96
CA GLY A 122 -19.80 10.81 -8.01
C GLY A 122 -19.26 10.72 -9.45
N LYS A 123 -17.93 10.74 -9.66
CA LYS A 123 -17.34 10.74 -11.00
C LYS A 123 -16.46 9.53 -11.25
N LYS A 124 -15.37 9.37 -10.50
CA LYS A 124 -14.42 8.26 -10.67
C LYS A 124 -13.45 8.16 -9.50
N THR A 125 -12.80 7.01 -9.39
CA THR A 125 -11.63 6.82 -8.55
C THR A 125 -10.47 6.39 -9.44
N VAL A 126 -9.29 6.98 -9.26
CA VAL A 126 -8.07 6.59 -9.99
C VAL A 126 -7.07 6.02 -9.00
N TYR A 127 -6.59 4.81 -9.29
CA TYR A 127 -5.53 4.13 -8.55
C TYR A 127 -4.25 4.22 -9.35
N SER A 128 -3.20 4.86 -8.81
CA SER A 128 -1.92 5.05 -9.49
C SER A 128 -0.80 4.31 -8.77
N PHE A 129 0.07 3.68 -9.56
CA PHE A 129 1.22 2.86 -9.16
C PHE A 129 2.51 3.36 -9.83
N GLY A 130 2.60 4.65 -10.15
CA GLY A 130 3.69 5.22 -10.94
C GLY A 130 3.43 5.09 -12.44
N GLU A 131 3.89 4.01 -13.06
CA GLU A 131 3.78 3.79 -14.51
C GLU A 131 2.43 3.23 -14.96
N THR A 132 1.62 2.77 -14.01
CA THR A 132 0.32 2.16 -14.31
C THR A 132 -0.76 2.77 -13.45
N SER A 133 -1.94 2.93 -14.05
CA SER A 133 -3.10 3.44 -13.36
C SER A 133 -4.35 2.64 -13.71
N TYR A 134 -5.32 2.62 -12.80
CA TYR A 134 -6.65 2.06 -13.02
C TYR A 134 -7.69 3.14 -12.75
N GLU A 135 -8.70 3.24 -13.63
CA GLU A 135 -9.87 4.08 -13.43
C GLU A 135 -11.06 3.20 -13.05
N GLU A 136 -11.68 3.48 -11.91
CA GLU A 136 -12.97 2.95 -11.49
C GLU A 136 -14.07 4.00 -11.67
N ARG A 137 -15.11 3.66 -12.42
CA ARG A 137 -16.29 4.49 -12.64
C ARG A 137 -17.39 4.23 -11.60
N PRO A 138 -18.43 5.08 -11.49
CA PRO A 138 -19.45 4.94 -10.46
C PRO A 138 -20.30 3.66 -10.58
N ASP A 139 -20.33 3.07 -11.78
CA ASP A 139 -20.93 1.76 -12.07
C ASP A 139 -20.08 0.57 -11.57
N GLY A 140 -18.90 0.83 -11.01
CA GLY A 140 -17.95 -0.18 -10.54
C GLY A 140 -17.05 -0.75 -11.63
N THR A 141 -17.14 -0.27 -12.87
CA THR A 141 -16.29 -0.71 -13.98
C THR A 141 -14.85 -0.27 -13.73
N LEU A 142 -13.91 -1.22 -13.76
CA LEU A 142 -12.48 -0.99 -13.58
C LEU A 142 -11.71 -1.16 -14.89
N THR A 143 -11.09 -0.07 -15.37
CA THR A 143 -10.30 -0.08 -16.62
C THR A 143 -8.84 0.26 -16.32
N ARG A 144 -7.90 -0.51 -16.87
CA ARG A 144 -6.47 -0.16 -16.81
C ARG A 144 -6.21 0.97 -17.80
N LEU A 145 -5.63 2.06 -17.34
CA LEU A 145 -5.17 3.15 -18.19
C LEU A 145 -3.78 2.77 -18.73
N HIS A 146 -3.61 2.83 -20.04
CA HIS A 146 -2.30 2.75 -20.66
C HIS A 146 -1.76 4.18 -20.75
N GLU A 147 -0.70 4.49 -20.01
CA GLU A 147 0.00 5.76 -20.21
C GLU A 147 0.80 5.67 -21.51
N THR A 148 0.22 6.11 -22.62
CA THR A 148 1.04 6.70 -23.68
C THR A 148 1.70 7.93 -23.07
N PHE A 149 2.98 7.83 -22.73
CA PHE A 149 3.85 8.97 -22.48
C PHE A 149 3.90 9.85 -23.75
N SER A 150 2.88 10.67 -23.97
CA SER A 150 3.00 11.83 -24.83
C SER A 150 3.63 12.92 -23.99
N VAL A 151 4.96 12.92 -23.93
CA VAL A 151 5.71 14.11 -23.55
C VAL A 151 5.29 15.20 -24.55
N ARG A 152 4.58 16.20 -24.07
CA ARG A 152 4.29 17.42 -24.82
C ARG A 152 4.92 18.59 -24.11
#